data_AF-A0A0F9CT53-F1
#
_entry.id   AF-A0A0F9CT53-F1
#
_cell.length_a   1.000
_cell.length_b   1.000
_cell.length_c   1.000
_cell.angle_alpha   90.00
_cell.angle_beta   90.00
_cell.angle_gamma   90.00
#
_symmetry.space_group_name_H-M   'P 1'
#
loop_
_entity.id
_entity.type
_entity.pdbx_description
1 polymer ?
#
loop_
_entity_poly.entity_id
_entity_poly.type
_entity_poly.pdbx_seq_one_letter_code
_entity_poly.pdbx_strand_id
1 'polypeptide(L)'
;IIRQDNLRLSGDNRALWASDYASLFLVAKQMVYTVADGLSPAAEDLDTIKFRDVSGADRGVSIGPRAFWDNISQKVEPGTPTLVYQKIGSVPKETSWFIHPQPSTVTAPSEVLGGDSKNYQCLVKHTSVDESAPGVGQNYRQFWQKGGKSATASWADETAYTSGQQLIYSFKRPLNDFKSAYDNPDMPLGWENYLTYKLALSMSAGKNLESKDVGILSGLLKDAETAIFPSKRAKTTTFHNKALYY
;
A
#
# COMPACT_ATOMS: atom_id res chain seq x y z
N ILE A 1 15.70 -4.81 -13.73
CA ILE A 1 14.97 -4.73 -15.01
C ILE A 1 13.80 -3.79 -14.79
N ILE A 2 13.93 -2.52 -15.18
CA ILE A 2 12.80 -1.60 -15.21
C ILE A 2 11.98 -2.02 -16.44
N ARG A 3 10.70 -2.38 -16.27
CA ARG A 3 9.85 -2.76 -17.41
C ARG A 3 9.88 -1.63 -18.43
N GLN A 4 10.01 -1.96 -19.71
CA GLN A 4 10.00 -0.99 -20.80
C GLN A 4 8.78 -0.06 -20.75
N ASP A 5 7.69 -0.47 -20.13
CA ASP A 5 6.47 0.33 -19.97
C ASP A 5 6.63 1.52 -19.00
N ASN A 6 7.48 1.40 -17.98
CA ASN A 6 7.83 2.53 -17.09
C ASN A 6 8.78 3.53 -17.77
N LEU A 7 9.52 3.10 -18.80
CA LEU A 7 10.43 3.95 -19.57
C LEU A 7 9.78 4.53 -20.84
N ARG A 8 8.68 3.96 -21.32
CA ARG A 8 7.95 4.44 -22.52
C ARG A 8 7.12 5.70 -22.28
N LEU A 9 6.91 6.08 -21.02
CA LEU A 9 6.09 7.22 -20.66
C LEU A 9 6.99 8.41 -20.27
N SER A 10 7.61 9.03 -21.27
CA SER A 10 8.19 10.37 -21.14
C SER A 10 7.11 11.44 -21.36
N GLY A 11 7.15 12.55 -20.61
CA GLY A 11 6.13 13.61 -20.65
C GLY A 11 4.91 13.39 -19.73
N ASP A 12 3.76 13.98 -20.08
CA ASP A 12 2.50 14.00 -19.29
C ASP A 12 1.78 12.63 -19.19
N ASN A 13 2.41 11.58 -19.70
CA ASN A 13 1.88 10.22 -19.72
C ASN A 13 2.44 9.34 -18.61
N ARG A 14 3.01 9.89 -17.52
CA ARG A 14 3.43 9.05 -16.38
C ARG A 14 2.26 8.16 -15.95
N ALA A 15 2.53 6.86 -15.76
CA ALA A 15 1.54 5.95 -15.19
C ALA A 15 0.97 6.60 -13.93
N LEU A 16 -0.34 6.49 -13.72
CA LEU A 16 -0.96 6.89 -12.47
C LEU A 16 -0.79 5.73 -11.49
N TRP A 17 -0.42 6.05 -10.26
CA TRP A 17 -0.12 5.07 -9.21
C TRP A 17 -1.04 5.37 -8.04
N ALA A 18 -1.51 4.33 -7.37
CA ALA A 18 -2.11 4.46 -6.05
C ALA A 18 -1.09 4.05 -4.99
N SER A 19 -1.13 4.72 -3.84
CA SER A 19 -0.48 4.22 -2.63
C SER A 19 -1.41 3.20 -1.99
N ASP A 20 -0.87 2.04 -1.65
CA ASP A 20 -1.59 0.98 -0.95
C ASP A 20 -0.80 0.57 0.30
N TYR A 21 -1.49 -0.06 1.24
CA TYR A 21 -0.94 -0.42 2.55
C TYR A 21 -1.18 -1.90 2.82
N ALA A 22 -0.15 -2.57 3.34
CA ALA A 22 -0.27 -3.94 3.79
C ALA A 22 0.59 -4.20 5.03
N SER A 23 0.32 -5.34 5.65
CA SER A 23 1.05 -5.84 6.80
C SER A 23 1.47 -7.29 6.58
N LEU A 24 2.67 -7.59 7.06
CA LEU A 24 3.31 -8.89 7.02
C LEU A 24 3.66 -9.32 8.45
N PHE A 25 2.94 -10.32 8.97
CA PHE A 25 3.25 -10.89 10.28
C PHE A 25 4.60 -11.61 10.24
N LEU A 26 5.43 -11.35 11.25
CA LEU A 26 6.75 -11.95 11.35
C LEU A 26 6.68 -13.34 11.96
N VAL A 27 7.67 -14.16 11.64
CA VAL A 27 7.88 -15.48 12.22
C VAL A 27 9.26 -15.51 12.86
N ALA A 28 9.34 -16.10 14.05
CA ALA A 28 10.60 -16.22 14.77
C ALA A 28 11.65 -16.95 13.92
N LYS A 29 12.87 -16.40 13.87
CA LYS A 29 14.02 -16.93 13.13
C LYS A 29 13.81 -17.04 11.61
N GLN A 30 12.85 -16.31 11.06
CA GLN A 30 12.62 -16.20 9.62
C GLN A 30 13.19 -14.87 9.11
N MET A 31 14.15 -14.95 8.19
CA MET A 31 14.76 -13.79 7.54
C MET A 31 14.23 -13.53 6.12
N VAL A 32 13.65 -14.54 5.47
CA VAL A 32 13.14 -14.44 4.09
C VAL A 32 11.63 -14.57 4.11
N TYR A 33 10.94 -13.62 3.49
CA TYR A 33 9.49 -13.62 3.34
C TYR A 33 9.12 -13.55 1.87
N THR A 34 8.10 -14.31 1.49
CA THR A 34 7.60 -14.46 0.13
C THR A 34 6.11 -14.18 0.08
N VAL A 35 5.51 -14.20 -1.12
CA VAL A 35 4.05 -14.07 -1.26
C VAL A 35 3.29 -15.16 -0.50
N ALA A 36 3.87 -16.35 -0.36
CA ALA A 36 3.28 -17.43 0.44
C ALA A 36 3.24 -17.12 1.95
N ASP A 37 4.11 -16.22 2.42
CA ASP A 37 4.14 -15.76 3.81
C ASP A 37 3.17 -14.58 4.06
N GLY A 38 2.39 -14.18 3.07
CA GLY A 38 1.47 -13.04 3.15
C GLY A 38 2.04 -11.73 2.59
N LEU A 39 3.22 -11.76 1.98
CA LEU A 39 3.75 -10.58 1.29
C LEU A 39 2.85 -10.22 0.09
N SER A 40 2.47 -8.95 0.00
CA SER A 40 1.68 -8.48 -1.15
C SER A 40 2.47 -8.67 -2.46
N PRO A 41 1.92 -9.38 -3.46
CA PRO A 41 2.59 -9.53 -4.75
C PRO A 41 2.70 -8.20 -5.51
N ALA A 42 1.90 -7.20 -5.14
CA ALA A 42 1.92 -5.88 -5.76
C ALA A 42 2.95 -4.92 -5.13
N ALA A 43 3.62 -5.32 -4.05
CA ALA A 43 4.63 -4.51 -3.37
C ALA A 43 5.98 -4.53 -4.11
N GLU A 44 5.98 -4.07 -5.36
CA GLU A 44 7.17 -3.93 -6.21
C GLU A 44 7.91 -2.61 -5.94
N ASP A 45 7.18 -1.53 -5.64
CA ASP A 45 7.74 -0.19 -5.39
C ASP A 45 7.39 0.27 -3.98
N LEU A 46 8.29 0.00 -3.03
CA LEU A 46 8.10 0.29 -1.61
C LEU A 46 8.36 1.76 -1.31
N ASP A 47 7.44 2.37 -0.57
CA ASP A 47 7.54 3.76 -0.15
C ASP A 47 8.03 3.85 1.30
N THR A 48 7.31 3.22 2.23
CA THR A 48 7.73 3.16 3.64
C THR A 48 7.59 1.76 4.21
N ILE A 49 8.45 1.42 5.17
CA ILE A 49 8.33 0.23 5.99
C ILE A 49 8.50 0.62 7.46
N LYS A 50 7.65 0.07 8.31
CA LYS A 50 7.72 0.20 9.76
C LYS A 50 7.64 -1.18 10.40
N PHE A 51 8.40 -1.39 11.44
CA PHE A 51 8.27 -2.54 12.33
C PHE A 51 7.31 -2.16 13.45
N ARG A 52 6.24 -2.94 13.61
CA ARG A 52 5.32 -2.83 14.75
C ARG A 52 5.63 -3.91 15.77
N ASP A 53 5.87 -3.51 17.01
CA ASP A 53 6.05 -4.45 18.12
C ASP A 53 4.70 -4.86 18.76
N VAL A 54 4.76 -5.75 19.76
CA VAL A 54 3.57 -6.29 20.45
C VAL A 54 2.78 -5.25 21.24
N SER A 55 3.37 -4.08 21.52
CA SER A 55 2.67 -2.96 22.16
C SER A 55 1.91 -2.10 21.15
N GLY A 56 2.11 -2.32 19.85
CA GLY A 56 1.57 -1.50 18.78
C GLY A 56 2.47 -0.31 18.40
N ALA A 57 3.65 -0.19 19.01
CA ALA A 57 4.58 0.89 18.69
C ALA A 57 5.28 0.63 17.35
N ASP A 58 5.26 1.64 16.48
CA ASP A 58 5.86 1.59 15.15
C ASP A 58 7.26 2.21 15.15
N ARG A 59 8.22 1.53 14.51
CA ARG A 59 9.61 1.99 14.33
C ARG A 59 9.95 1.98 12.86
N GLY A 60 10.65 3.01 12.37
CA GLY A 60 11.08 3.07 10.98
C GLY A 60 12.02 1.92 10.64
N VAL A 61 11.83 1.32 9.47
CA VAL A 61 12.69 0.27 8.91
C VAL A 61 13.22 0.78 7.58
N SER A 62 14.54 0.78 7.43
CA SER A 62 15.19 1.26 6.21
C SER A 62 14.99 0.27 5.07
N ILE A 63 14.81 0.78 3.86
CA ILE A 63 14.82 -0.03 2.62
C ILE A 63 16.24 0.02 2.07
N GLY A 64 16.93 -1.12 2.09
CA GLY A 64 18.35 -1.23 1.72
C GLY A 64 18.56 -1.71 0.28
N PRO A 65 19.66 -1.31 -0.38
CA PRO A 65 20.04 -1.87 -1.68
C PRO A 65 20.57 -3.30 -1.53
N ARG A 66 20.55 -4.07 -2.63
CA ARG A 66 21.10 -5.44 -2.68
C ARG A 66 22.52 -5.56 -2.14
N ALA A 67 23.37 -4.60 -2.51
CA ALA A 67 24.78 -4.59 -2.11
C ALA A 67 24.95 -4.61 -0.58
N PHE A 68 24.00 -4.02 0.17
CA PHE A 68 24.03 -4.10 1.62
C PHE A 68 23.87 -5.55 2.08
N TRP A 69 22.86 -6.27 1.57
CA TRP A 69 22.59 -7.66 1.97
C TRP A 69 23.77 -8.59 1.69
N ASP A 70 24.42 -8.40 0.55
CA ASP A 70 25.59 -9.20 0.16
C ASP A 70 26.80 -8.96 1.09
N ASN A 71 26.88 -7.77 1.71
CA ASN A 71 27.94 -7.38 2.66
C ASN A 71 27.64 -7.74 4.13
N ILE A 72 26.44 -8.22 4.47
CA ILE A 72 26.15 -8.68 5.84
C ILE A 72 26.91 -9.98 6.11
N SER A 73 27.87 -9.92 7.03
CA SER A 73 28.67 -11.08 7.45
C SER A 73 27.82 -12.12 8.20
N GLN A 74 26.89 -11.67 9.05
CA GLN A 74 25.99 -12.51 9.83
C GLN A 74 24.52 -12.25 9.49
N LYS A 75 24.02 -12.92 8.45
CA LYS A 75 22.61 -12.77 7.99
C LYS A 75 21.57 -13.24 9.02
N VAL A 76 21.97 -14.07 9.97
CA VAL A 76 21.12 -14.67 11.01
C VAL A 76 21.22 -13.98 12.37
N GLU A 77 21.72 -12.75 12.42
CA GLU A 77 21.79 -11.96 13.66
C GLU A 77 20.38 -11.76 14.27
N PRO A 78 20.15 -12.18 15.54
CA PRO A 78 18.88 -11.97 16.20
C PRO A 78 18.71 -10.50 16.62
N GLY A 79 17.53 -9.92 16.37
CA GLY A 79 17.22 -8.57 16.83
C GLY A 79 15.88 -8.03 16.33
N THR A 80 15.63 -6.75 16.59
CA THR A 80 14.50 -6.03 16.00
C THR A 80 14.85 -5.65 14.57
N PRO A 81 14.01 -5.97 13.56
CA PRO A 81 14.28 -5.58 12.18
C PRO A 81 14.48 -4.07 12.04
N THR A 82 15.58 -3.67 11.41
CA THR A 82 15.91 -2.26 11.11
C THR A 82 16.13 -2.03 9.62
N LEU A 83 16.25 -3.11 8.84
CA LEU A 83 16.45 -3.08 7.41
C LEU A 83 15.65 -4.16 6.69
N VAL A 84 15.10 -3.80 5.52
CA VAL A 84 14.54 -4.73 4.55
C VAL A 84 15.26 -4.54 3.22
N TYR A 85 15.69 -5.65 2.63
CA TYR A 85 16.11 -5.73 1.24
C TYR A 85 15.04 -6.45 0.43
N GLN A 86 14.57 -5.81 -0.63
CA GLN A 86 13.60 -6.38 -1.55
C GLN A 86 14.30 -6.99 -2.77
N LYS A 87 14.08 -8.29 -2.99
CA LYS A 87 14.44 -8.97 -4.22
C LYS A 87 13.22 -9.05 -5.13
N ILE A 88 13.22 -8.23 -6.18
CA ILE A 88 12.20 -8.26 -7.22
C ILE A 88 12.43 -9.49 -8.11
N GLY A 89 11.41 -10.33 -8.23
CA GLY A 89 11.42 -11.51 -9.10
C GLY A 89 11.22 -11.17 -10.58
N SER A 90 11.24 -12.19 -11.45
CA SER A 90 10.90 -12.00 -12.86
C SER A 90 9.40 -11.77 -13.06
N VAL A 91 8.60 -12.28 -12.12
CA VAL A 91 7.16 -12.11 -12.02
C VAL A 91 6.78 -11.71 -10.58
N PRO A 92 5.63 -11.04 -10.36
CA PRO A 92 5.25 -10.52 -9.03
C PRO A 92 5.27 -11.57 -7.91
N LYS A 93 4.85 -12.81 -8.21
CA LYS A 93 4.84 -13.94 -7.26
C LYS A 93 6.22 -14.41 -6.78
N GLU A 94 7.28 -14.03 -7.47
CA GLU A 94 8.67 -14.37 -7.13
C GLU A 94 9.34 -13.31 -6.25
N THR A 95 8.63 -12.22 -5.93
CA THR A 95 9.13 -11.18 -5.03
C THR A 95 9.36 -11.76 -3.65
N SER A 96 10.53 -11.47 -3.08
CA SER A 96 10.87 -11.86 -1.71
C SER A 96 11.59 -10.74 -0.98
N TRP A 97 11.39 -10.70 0.34
CA TRP A 97 11.99 -9.74 1.24
C TRP A 97 12.97 -10.42 2.17
N PHE A 98 14.10 -9.78 2.39
CA PHE A 98 15.13 -10.19 3.31
C PHE A 98 15.18 -9.17 4.44
N ILE A 99 14.91 -9.60 5.66
CA ILE A 99 14.86 -8.71 6.82
C ILE A 99 16.11 -8.89 7.67
N HIS A 100 16.60 -7.80 8.25
CA HIS A 100 17.74 -7.84 9.16
C HIS A 100 17.65 -6.72 10.22
N PRO A 101 18.05 -6.98 11.47
CA PRO A 101 18.23 -8.30 12.09
C PRO A 101 16.96 -9.19 11.99
N GLN A 102 17.12 -10.51 12.13
CA GLN A 102 15.96 -11.42 12.17
C GLN A 102 15.34 -11.46 13.57
N PRO A 103 14.01 -11.49 13.72
CA PRO A 103 13.37 -11.56 15.03
C PRO A 103 13.67 -12.90 15.70
N SER A 104 14.24 -12.89 16.91
CA SER A 104 14.56 -14.12 17.66
C SER A 104 13.31 -14.81 18.20
N THR A 105 12.33 -14.01 18.58
CA THR A 105 11.01 -14.43 19.08
C THR A 105 9.96 -13.57 18.41
N VAL A 106 8.79 -14.14 18.17
CA VAL A 106 7.61 -13.40 17.70
C VAL A 106 6.40 -13.88 18.47
N THR A 107 5.67 -12.94 19.06
CA THR A 107 4.35 -13.21 19.61
C THR A 107 3.36 -13.42 18.48
N ALA A 108 2.63 -14.53 18.51
CA ALA A 108 1.57 -14.78 17.53
C ALA A 108 0.40 -13.80 17.76
N PRO A 109 -0.21 -13.25 16.70
CA PRO A 109 -1.45 -12.50 16.83
C PRO A 109 -2.59 -13.43 17.28
N SER A 110 -3.60 -12.88 17.93
CA SER A 110 -4.87 -13.58 18.09
C SER A 110 -5.49 -13.83 16.71
N GLU A 111 -6.02 -15.03 16.50
CA GLU A 111 -6.78 -15.39 15.30
C GLU A 111 -8.22 -15.73 15.68
N VAL A 112 -9.20 -15.22 14.93
CA VAL A 112 -10.63 -15.48 15.16
C VAL A 112 -11.38 -15.71 13.85
N LEU A 113 -12.50 -16.43 13.93
CA LEU A 113 -13.50 -16.47 12.87
C LEU A 113 -14.38 -15.23 12.96
N GLY A 114 -14.40 -14.44 11.88
CA GLY A 114 -15.29 -13.29 11.74
C GLY A 114 -16.75 -13.68 11.55
N GLY A 115 -17.64 -12.69 11.60
CA GLY A 115 -19.08 -12.90 11.37
C GLY A 115 -19.41 -13.38 9.94
N ASP A 116 -18.45 -13.28 9.02
CA ASP A 116 -18.52 -13.80 7.65
C ASP A 116 -17.87 -15.20 7.49
N SER A 117 -17.56 -15.86 8.61
CA SER A 117 -16.92 -17.18 8.68
C SER A 117 -15.53 -17.26 8.05
N LYS A 118 -14.82 -16.12 7.90
CA LYS A 118 -13.44 -16.08 7.43
C LYS A 118 -12.47 -15.90 8.59
N ASN A 119 -11.23 -16.33 8.40
CA ASN A 119 -10.17 -16.13 9.39
C ASN A 119 -9.70 -14.67 9.39
N TYR A 120 -9.45 -14.14 10.59
CA TYR A 120 -8.86 -12.84 10.81
C TYR A 120 -7.74 -12.90 11.85
N GLN A 121 -6.71 -12.09 11.66
CA GLN A 121 -5.60 -11.90 12.59
C GLN A 121 -5.65 -10.48 13.18
N CYS A 122 -5.40 -10.37 14.47
CA CYS A 122 -5.40 -9.10 15.17
C CYS A 122 -4.16 -8.25 14.81
N LEU A 123 -4.40 -7.06 14.24
CA LEU A 123 -3.39 -6.09 13.83
C LEU A 123 -2.89 -5.22 14.99
N VAL A 124 -3.78 -4.89 15.92
CA VAL A 124 -3.52 -3.96 17.02
C VAL A 124 -4.16 -4.52 18.28
N LYS A 125 -3.37 -4.62 19.36
CA LYS A 125 -3.87 -5.04 20.68
C LYS A 125 -5.04 -4.16 21.12
N HIS A 126 -6.17 -4.76 21.46
CA HIS A 126 -7.37 -4.06 21.92
C HIS A 126 -8.26 -5.01 22.74
N THR A 127 -9.20 -4.44 23.49
CA THR A 127 -10.38 -5.17 23.98
C THR A 127 -11.47 -5.01 22.94
N SER A 128 -12.08 -6.11 22.49
CA SER A 128 -13.13 -6.06 21.48
C SER A 128 -14.37 -5.32 21.96
N VAL A 129 -15.00 -4.68 20.99
CA VAL A 129 -16.34 -4.07 21.02
C VAL A 129 -17.07 -4.44 19.73
N ASP A 130 -18.40 -4.43 19.69
CA ASP A 130 -19.20 -4.78 18.50
C ASP A 130 -18.74 -4.08 17.21
N GLU A 131 -18.34 -2.81 17.27
CA GLU A 131 -17.86 -2.06 16.10
C GLU A 131 -16.53 -2.59 15.54
N SER A 132 -15.77 -3.34 16.34
CA SER A 132 -14.52 -3.98 15.97
C SER A 132 -14.69 -5.41 15.46
N ALA A 133 -15.91 -5.97 15.47
CA ALA A 133 -16.15 -7.36 15.11
C ALA A 133 -15.69 -7.68 13.67
N PRO A 134 -14.78 -8.64 13.45
CA PRO A 134 -14.20 -8.92 12.13
C PRO A 134 -15.24 -9.34 11.11
N GLY A 135 -15.17 -8.72 9.94
CA GLY A 135 -16.06 -9.00 8.80
C GLY A 135 -17.43 -8.32 8.86
N VAL A 136 -17.85 -7.78 10.01
CA VAL A 136 -19.20 -7.19 10.20
C VAL A 136 -19.18 -5.80 10.83
N GLY A 137 -18.31 -5.55 11.82
CA GLY A 137 -18.25 -4.30 12.57
C GLY A 137 -17.70 -3.14 11.72
N GLN A 138 -18.27 -1.94 11.85
CA GLN A 138 -17.93 -0.81 10.99
C GLN A 138 -16.42 -0.47 10.96
N ASN A 139 -15.72 -0.68 12.07
CA ASN A 139 -14.32 -0.33 12.25
C ASN A 139 -13.38 -1.54 12.24
N TYR A 140 -13.86 -2.74 11.90
CA TYR A 140 -13.07 -3.97 12.05
C TYR A 140 -11.72 -3.92 11.33
N ARG A 141 -11.63 -3.24 10.18
CA ARG A 141 -10.40 -3.13 9.38
C ARG A 141 -9.25 -2.40 10.08
N GLN A 142 -9.55 -1.63 11.13
CA GLN A 142 -8.53 -0.98 11.95
C GLN A 142 -7.83 -1.97 12.89
N PHE A 143 -8.51 -3.05 13.25
CA PHE A 143 -8.09 -4.01 14.26
C PHE A 143 -7.76 -5.39 13.69
N TRP A 144 -8.31 -5.73 12.53
CA TRP A 144 -8.26 -7.07 11.98
C TRP A 144 -7.84 -7.07 10.50
N GLN A 145 -6.92 -7.95 10.17
CA GLN A 145 -6.57 -8.30 8.80
C GLN A 145 -7.17 -9.65 8.48
N LYS A 146 -7.83 -9.77 7.32
CA LYS A 146 -8.31 -11.05 6.82
C LYS A 146 -7.12 -11.96 6.52
N GLY A 147 -7.13 -13.18 7.03
CA GLY A 147 -6.02 -14.12 6.95
C GLY A 147 -5.85 -14.92 8.23
N GLY A 148 -4.70 -15.55 8.41
CA GLY A 148 -4.44 -16.46 9.54
C GLY A 148 -4.42 -17.92 9.12
N LYS A 149 -3.69 -18.72 9.89
CA LYS A 149 -3.43 -20.12 9.52
C LYS A 149 -4.61 -21.01 9.91
N SER A 150 -5.15 -20.82 11.11
CA SER A 150 -6.15 -21.73 11.67
C SER A 150 -6.91 -21.07 12.83
N ALA A 151 -7.75 -20.07 12.55
CA ALA A 151 -8.64 -19.56 13.58
C ALA A 151 -9.63 -20.66 14.00
N THR A 152 -9.60 -21.05 15.28
CA THR A 152 -10.52 -22.04 15.85
C THR A 152 -11.58 -21.41 16.74
N ALA A 153 -11.31 -20.22 17.28
CA ALA A 153 -12.23 -19.49 18.14
C ALA A 153 -13.06 -18.50 17.31
N SER A 154 -14.36 -18.41 17.61
CA SER A 154 -15.18 -17.29 17.16
C SER A 154 -14.75 -16.00 17.84
N TRP A 155 -14.94 -14.87 17.17
CA TRP A 155 -14.83 -13.57 17.81
C TRP A 155 -15.85 -13.46 18.96
N ALA A 156 -15.45 -12.82 20.05
CA ALA A 156 -16.27 -12.57 21.23
C ALA A 156 -16.09 -11.12 21.67
N ASP A 157 -17.16 -10.51 22.16
CA ASP A 157 -17.14 -9.16 22.70
C ASP A 157 -16.37 -9.10 24.04
N GLU A 158 -15.94 -7.90 24.45
CA GLU A 158 -15.20 -7.62 25.68
C GLU A 158 -13.93 -8.48 25.90
N THR A 159 -13.39 -9.05 24.82
CA THR A 159 -12.27 -9.98 24.84
C THR A 159 -10.97 -9.26 24.51
N ALA A 160 -9.95 -9.44 25.35
CA ALA A 160 -8.63 -8.89 25.08
C ALA A 160 -7.91 -9.68 23.98
N TYR A 161 -7.72 -9.06 22.83
CA TYR A 161 -6.98 -9.63 21.71
C TYR A 161 -5.58 -9.04 21.62
N THR A 162 -4.61 -9.88 21.25
CA THR A 162 -3.19 -9.52 21.16
C THR A 162 -2.74 -9.40 19.71
N SER A 163 -1.96 -8.37 19.41
CA SER A 163 -1.28 -8.25 18.12
C SER A 163 0.04 -9.01 18.10
N GLY A 164 0.39 -9.55 16.94
CA GLY A 164 1.73 -10.08 16.68
C GLY A 164 2.71 -8.99 16.24
N GLN A 165 3.99 -9.33 16.15
CA GLN A 165 4.98 -8.45 15.52
C GLN A 165 4.84 -8.51 14.00
N GLN A 166 4.93 -7.37 13.34
CA GLN A 166 4.69 -7.28 11.90
C GLN A 166 5.50 -6.17 11.24
N LEU A 167 5.71 -6.30 9.94
CA LEU A 167 6.13 -5.19 9.08
C LEU A 167 4.91 -4.58 8.44
N ILE A 168 4.75 -3.27 8.60
CA ILE A 168 3.69 -2.47 7.99
C ILE A 168 4.35 -1.63 6.92
N TYR A 169 3.79 -1.64 5.72
CA TYR A 169 4.44 -1.00 4.60
C TYR A 169 3.44 -0.37 3.64
N SER A 170 3.86 0.76 3.07
CA SER A 170 3.21 1.40 1.94
C SER A 170 3.96 1.07 0.66
N PHE A 171 3.23 0.88 -0.43
CA PHE A 171 3.83 0.63 -1.73
C PHE A 171 2.99 1.28 -2.83
N LYS A 172 3.64 1.65 -3.92
CA LYS A 172 3.00 2.20 -5.10
C LYS A 172 2.56 1.04 -5.98
N ARG A 173 1.26 0.99 -6.29
CA ARG A 173 0.70 0.06 -7.27
C ARG A 173 0.24 0.79 -8.53
N PRO A 174 0.36 0.19 -9.72
CA PRO A 174 -0.31 0.69 -10.90
C PRO A 174 -1.82 0.76 -10.67
N LEU A 175 -2.47 1.83 -11.16
CA LEU A 175 -3.92 1.84 -11.26
C LEU A 175 -4.36 0.82 -12.32
N ASN A 176 -4.85 -0.33 -11.87
CA ASN A 176 -5.34 -1.41 -12.74
C ASN A 176 -6.87 -1.40 -12.92
N ASP A 177 -7.54 -0.39 -12.42
CA ASP A 177 -9.00 -0.34 -12.23
C ASP A 177 -9.75 0.32 -13.40
N PHE A 178 -9.24 0.09 -14.61
CA PHE A 178 -9.78 0.62 -15.87
C PHE A 178 -10.09 -0.49 -16.87
N LYS A 179 -10.34 -1.72 -16.40
CA LYS A 179 -10.50 -2.89 -17.26
C LYS A 179 -11.94 -3.07 -17.74
N SER A 180 -12.91 -2.55 -16.99
CA SER A 180 -14.32 -2.58 -17.36
C SER A 180 -15.02 -1.25 -17.10
N ALA A 181 -16.14 -1.01 -17.77
CA ALA A 181 -16.99 0.15 -17.53
C ALA A 181 -17.72 0.11 -16.17
N TYR A 182 -17.66 -1.03 -15.48
CA TYR A 182 -18.23 -1.22 -14.14
C TYR A 182 -17.19 -1.14 -13.03
N ASP A 183 -15.91 -1.09 -13.40
CA ASP A 183 -14.84 -0.82 -12.44
C ASP A 183 -15.09 0.59 -11.92
N ASN A 184 -15.23 0.72 -10.60
CA ASN A 184 -15.29 2.02 -9.95
C ASN A 184 -13.86 2.34 -9.55
N PRO A 185 -13.09 3.02 -10.42
CA PRO A 185 -11.70 3.27 -10.11
C PRO A 185 -11.62 3.97 -8.77
N ASP A 186 -10.81 3.44 -7.85
CA ASP A 186 -10.50 4.02 -6.52
C ASP A 186 -9.82 5.40 -6.68
N MET A 187 -10.53 6.35 -7.28
CA MET A 187 -10.07 7.69 -7.54
C MET A 187 -10.35 8.54 -6.31
N PRO A 188 -9.40 9.38 -5.90
CA PRO A 188 -9.69 10.40 -4.90
C PRO A 188 -10.86 11.28 -5.38
N LEU A 189 -11.76 11.61 -4.46
CA LEU A 189 -12.84 12.56 -4.70
C LEU A 189 -12.28 13.86 -5.32
N GLY A 190 -12.90 14.37 -6.40
CA GLY A 190 -12.47 15.57 -7.12
C GLY A 190 -11.67 15.30 -8.39
N TRP A 191 -11.33 14.04 -8.68
CA TRP A 191 -10.63 13.66 -9.92
C TRP A 191 -11.54 13.56 -11.15
N GLU A 192 -12.86 13.50 -10.95
CA GLU A 192 -13.85 13.31 -12.00
C GLU A 192 -13.71 14.34 -13.13
N ASN A 193 -13.66 15.63 -12.79
CA ASN A 193 -13.60 16.69 -13.78
C ASN A 193 -12.31 16.62 -14.62
N TYR A 194 -11.17 16.40 -13.97
CA TYR A 194 -9.88 16.31 -14.66
C TYR A 194 -9.87 15.16 -15.67
N LEU A 195 -10.37 13.99 -15.26
CA LEU A 195 -10.39 12.82 -16.13
C LEU A 195 -11.42 12.95 -17.24
N THR A 196 -12.59 13.50 -16.96
CA THR A 196 -13.61 13.80 -17.95
C THR A 196 -13.07 14.77 -19.02
N TYR A 197 -12.45 15.88 -18.62
CA TYR A 197 -11.92 16.85 -19.57
C TYR A 197 -10.71 16.32 -20.34
N LYS A 198 -9.84 15.52 -19.68
CA LYS A 198 -8.70 14.88 -20.34
C LYS A 198 -9.16 13.88 -21.39
N LEU A 199 -10.17 13.06 -21.07
CA LEU A 199 -10.78 12.13 -22.02
C LEU A 199 -11.46 12.88 -23.17
N ALA A 200 -12.26 13.90 -22.89
CA ALA A 200 -12.94 14.71 -23.90
C ALA A 200 -11.94 15.35 -24.88
N LEU A 201 -10.85 15.93 -24.36
CA LEU A 201 -9.78 16.52 -25.17
C LEU A 201 -9.03 15.44 -25.99
N SER A 202 -8.79 14.27 -25.42
CA SER A 202 -8.16 13.16 -26.15
C SER A 202 -9.04 12.63 -27.28
N MET A 203 -10.35 12.52 -27.06
CA MET A 203 -11.32 12.08 -28.08
C MET A 203 -11.58 13.15 -29.15
N SER A 204 -11.25 14.40 -28.82
CA SER A 204 -11.30 15.55 -29.72
C SER A 204 -10.22 15.50 -30.80
N ALA A 205 -9.10 14.81 -30.54
CA ALA A 205 -8.02 14.66 -31.51
C ALA A 205 -8.50 13.93 -32.78
N GLY A 206 -8.32 14.57 -33.95
CA GLY A 206 -8.76 14.03 -35.24
C GLY A 206 -10.25 14.21 -35.55
N LYS A 207 -10.99 14.96 -34.72
CA LYS A 207 -12.34 15.43 -35.04
C LYS A 207 -12.29 16.87 -35.55
N ASN A 208 -13.20 17.23 -36.48
CA ASN A 208 -13.40 18.61 -36.93
C ASN A 208 -14.15 19.42 -35.87
N LEU A 209 -13.55 19.58 -34.70
CA LEU A 209 -14.05 20.49 -33.68
C LEU A 209 -13.56 21.90 -33.98
N GLU A 210 -14.39 22.89 -33.67
CA GLU A 210 -13.97 24.29 -33.77
C GLU A 210 -12.85 24.57 -32.77
N SER A 211 -11.87 25.40 -33.16
CA SER A 211 -10.74 25.77 -32.29
C SER A 211 -11.20 26.36 -30.95
N LYS A 212 -12.37 27.00 -30.92
CA LYS A 212 -12.99 27.54 -29.71
C LYS A 212 -13.34 26.44 -28.70
N ASP A 213 -13.91 25.33 -29.14
CA ASP A 213 -14.34 24.24 -28.25
C ASP A 213 -13.14 23.51 -27.65
N VAL A 214 -12.10 23.30 -28.45
CA VAL A 214 -10.82 22.76 -27.97
C VAL A 214 -10.19 23.71 -26.93
N GLY A 215 -10.27 25.02 -27.16
CA GLY A 215 -9.81 26.04 -26.21
C GLY A 215 -10.56 26.00 -24.88
N ILE A 216 -11.88 25.84 -24.92
CA ILE A 216 -12.72 25.70 -23.71
C ILE A 216 -12.34 24.43 -22.94
N LEU A 217 -12.27 23.28 -23.62
CA LEU A 217 -11.90 22.00 -22.98
C LEU A 217 -10.50 22.05 -22.37
N SER A 218 -9.54 22.67 -23.05
CA SER A 218 -8.19 22.86 -22.54
C SER A 218 -8.16 23.76 -21.29
N GLY A 219 -8.96 24.83 -21.27
CA GLY A 219 -9.13 25.69 -20.10
C GLY A 219 -9.71 24.92 -18.90
N LEU A 220 -10.81 24.20 -19.12
CA LEU A 220 -11.46 23.36 -18.09
C LEU A 220 -10.52 22.27 -17.56
N LEU A 221 -9.76 21.60 -18.44
CA LEU A 221 -8.76 20.62 -18.05
C LEU A 221 -7.70 21.24 -17.14
N LYS A 222 -7.18 22.42 -17.51
CA LYS A 222 -6.17 23.14 -16.73
C LYS A 222 -6.68 23.55 -15.35
N ASP A 223 -7.92 24.00 -15.26
CA ASP A 223 -8.54 24.38 -13.99
C ASP A 223 -8.74 23.15 -13.09
N ALA A 224 -9.24 22.05 -13.64
CA ALA A 224 -9.39 20.79 -12.91
C ALA A 224 -8.03 20.20 -12.49
N GLU A 225 -7.02 20.26 -13.35
CA GLU A 225 -5.65 19.86 -13.02
C GLU A 225 -5.08 20.72 -11.88
N THR A 226 -5.34 22.02 -11.90
CA THR A 226 -4.91 22.95 -10.85
C THR A 226 -5.58 22.65 -9.50
N ALA A 227 -6.83 22.19 -9.51
CA ALA A 227 -7.56 21.82 -8.31
C ALA A 227 -6.98 20.55 -7.65
N ILE A 228 -6.56 19.57 -8.46
CA ILE A 228 -6.04 18.27 -7.98
C ILE A 228 -4.55 18.34 -7.64
N PHE A 229 -3.77 19.11 -8.41
CA PHE A 229 -2.33 19.22 -8.26
C PHE A 229 -1.91 20.64 -7.87
N PRO A 230 -2.31 21.14 -6.68
CA PRO A 230 -1.96 22.50 -6.23
C PRO A 230 -0.44 22.70 -6.09
N SER A 231 0.34 21.61 -5.99
CA SER A 231 1.79 21.60 -5.95
C SER A 231 2.46 22.05 -7.27
N LYS A 232 1.74 22.05 -8.40
CA LYS A 232 2.22 22.63 -9.67
C LYS A 232 2.20 24.16 -9.67
N ARG A 233 1.61 24.80 -8.65
CA ARG A 233 1.74 26.25 -8.46
C ARG A 233 3.17 26.57 -8.03
N ALA A 234 3.82 27.49 -8.75
CA ALA A 234 5.11 28.04 -8.34
C ALA A 234 5.02 28.53 -6.88
N LYS A 235 5.79 27.89 -5.99
CA LYS A 235 6.00 28.18 -4.56
C LYS A 235 4.96 29.11 -3.93
N THR A 236 3.84 28.55 -3.48
CA THR A 236 3.06 29.21 -2.41
C THR A 236 3.81 29.00 -1.10
N THR A 237 4.05 30.07 -0.33
CA THR A 237 4.78 30.06 0.95
C THR A 237 3.97 29.47 2.10
N THR A 238 2.76 29.00 1.85
CA THR A 238 1.83 28.43 2.84
C THR A 238 2.25 27.03 3.28
N PHE A 239 2.55 26.90 4.57
CA PHE A 239 3.08 25.71 5.24
C PHE A 239 2.25 24.42 5.03
N HIS A 240 0.94 24.55 4.80
CA HIS A 240 0.04 23.40 4.62
C HIS A 240 0.20 22.64 3.29
N ASN A 241 0.88 23.20 2.28
CA ASN A 241 1.04 22.57 0.96
C ASN A 241 2.33 21.73 0.81
N LYS A 242 3.15 21.59 1.85
CA LYS A 242 4.40 20.80 1.81
C LYS A 242 4.22 19.32 2.17
N ALA A 243 3.08 18.92 2.74
CA ALA A 243 2.96 17.63 3.43
C ALA A 243 2.18 16.54 2.67
N LEU A 244 1.67 16.80 1.47
CA LEU A 244 0.85 15.82 0.76
C LEU A 244 1.47 15.50 -0.60
N TYR A 245 1.89 14.25 -0.73
CA TYR A 245 2.40 13.56 -1.92
C TYR A 245 3.90 13.79 -2.22
N TYR A 246 4.74 13.06 -1.48
CA TYR A 246 6.01 12.51 -1.98
C TYR A 246 5.76 11.12 -2.61
#